data_AF-A0A973MVS6-F1
#
_entry.id   AF-A0A973MVS6-F1
#
_cell.length_a   1.000
_cell.length_b   1.000
_cell.length_c   1.000
_cell.angle_alpha   90.00
_cell.angle_beta   90.00
_cell.angle_gamma   90.00
#
_symmetry.space_group_name_H-M   'P 1'
#
loop_
_entity.id
_entity.type
_entity.pdbx_description
1 polymer ?
#
loop_
_entity_poly.entity_id
_entity_poly.type
_entity_poly.pdbx_seq_one_letter_code
_entity_poly.pdbx_strand_id
1 'polypeptide(L)' 'LIKRDAADSSRKTSPLAKADDAVEVDTTDLTLAQVIECVVTLVEEKRAGK' A
#
# COMPACT_ATOMS: atom_id res chain seq x y z
N LEU A 1 2.78 8.06 -16.13
CA LEU A 1 2.77 7.14 -14.97
C LEU A 1 3.33 5.77 -15.37
N ILE A 2 2.74 5.09 -16.36
CA ILE A 2 3.18 3.76 -16.87
C ILE A 2 4.70 3.57 -17.02
N LYS A 3 5.43 4.52 -17.63
CA LYS A 3 6.89 4.42 -17.81
C LYS A 3 7.65 4.37 -16.48
N ARG A 4 7.21 5.16 -15.50
CA ARG A 4 7.84 5.20 -14.17
C ARG A 4 7.56 3.90 -13.42
N ASP A 5 6.30 3.47 -13.42
CA ASP A 5 5.90 2.29 -12.66
C ASP A 5 6.61 1.03 -13.20
N ALA A 6 6.76 0.89 -14.53
CA ALA A 6 7.54 -0.17 -15.15
C ALA A 6 9.05 -0.09 -14.80
N ALA A 7 9.62 1.11 -14.74
CA ALA A 7 11.01 1.30 -14.33
C ALA A 7 11.20 0.95 -12.84
N ASP A 8 10.23 1.26 -12.00
CA ASP A 8 10.28 1.02 -10.56
C ASP A 8 10.16 -0.46 -10.20
N SER A 9 9.27 -1.20 -10.89
CA SER A 9 9.13 -2.65 -10.71
C SER A 9 10.31 -3.46 -11.25
N SER A 10 11.08 -2.93 -12.21
CA SER A 10 12.20 -3.65 -12.85
C SER A 10 13.57 -3.37 -12.23
N ARG A 11 13.66 -2.57 -11.15
CA ARG A 11 14.95 -2.26 -10.51
C ARG A 11 15.59 -3.52 -9.91
N LYS A 12 16.90 -3.68 -10.11
CA LYS A 12 17.68 -4.78 -9.51
C LYS A 12 17.74 -4.71 -7.98
N THR A 13 17.76 -3.50 -7.44
CA THR A 13 17.81 -3.25 -5.99
C THR A 13 16.52 -2.57 -5.55
N SER A 14 15.87 -3.11 -4.52
CA SER A 14 14.60 -2.60 -3.96
C SER A 14 13.53 -2.31 -5.04
N PRO A 15 13.10 -3.34 -5.80
CA PRO A 15 12.03 -3.19 -6.80
C PRO A 15 10.72 -2.79 -6.14
N LEU A 16 9.85 -2.11 -6.90
CA LEU A 16 8.46 -1.91 -6.51
C LEU A 16 7.71 -3.24 -6.59
N ALA A 17 7.55 -3.90 -5.44
CA ALA A 17 6.84 -5.16 -5.26
C ALA A 17 6.05 -5.15 -3.94
N LYS A 18 4.92 -5.85 -3.91
CA LYS A 18 4.10 -6.05 -2.71
C LYS A 18 4.80 -7.08 -1.81
N ALA A 19 4.92 -6.80 -0.52
CA ALA A 19 5.40 -7.78 0.45
C ALA A 19 4.33 -8.85 0.71
N ASP A 20 4.75 -10.04 1.13
CA ASP A 20 3.84 -11.17 1.34
C ASP A 20 2.77 -10.91 2.41
N ASP A 21 3.07 -10.07 3.40
CA ASP A 21 2.19 -9.70 4.51
C ASP A 21 1.49 -8.34 4.31
N ALA A 22 1.73 -7.69 3.16
CA ALA A 22 1.18 -6.38 2.85
C ALA A 22 -0.31 -6.45 2.52
N VAL A 23 -1.08 -5.56 3.14
CA VAL A 23 -2.48 -5.33 2.82
C VAL A 23 -2.55 -4.29 1.69
N GLU A 24 -3.33 -4.58 0.65
CA GLU A 24 -3.56 -3.65 -0.45
C GLU A 24 -4.78 -2.79 -0.17
N VAL A 25 -4.60 -1.48 -0.38
CA VAL A 25 -5.64 -0.47 -0.19
C VAL A 25 -5.74 0.31 -1.49
N ASP A 26 -6.79 0.06 -2.26
CA ASP A 26 -7.10 0.85 -3.45
C ASP A 26 -7.79 2.16 -3.02
N THR A 27 -7.17 3.28 -3.36
CA THR A 27 -7.64 4.62 -2.98
C THR A 27 -8.21 5.39 -4.17
N THR A 28 -8.45 4.74 -5.31
CA THR A 28 -8.86 5.41 -6.56
C THR A 28 -10.08 6.32 -6.37
N ASP A 29 -11.06 5.86 -5.60
CA ASP A 29 -12.32 6.58 -5.35
C ASP A 29 -12.46 7.10 -3.90
N LEU A 30 -11.37 7.12 -3.13
CA LEU A 30 -11.38 7.53 -1.73
C LEU A 30 -10.92 8.98 -1.56
N THR A 31 -11.59 9.70 -0.67
CA THR A 31 -11.08 10.98 -0.16
C THR A 31 -9.89 10.75 0.79
N LEU A 32 -9.05 11.77 0.97
CA LEU A 32 -7.91 11.69 1.89
C LEU A 32 -8.34 11.27 3.31
N ALA A 33 -9.47 11.79 3.81
CA ALA A 33 -9.98 11.43 5.14
C ALA A 33 -10.30 9.92 5.24
N GLN A 34 -10.95 9.36 4.22
CA GLN A 34 -11.27 7.92 4.16
C GLN A 34 -10.02 7.05 4.05
N VAL A 35 -9.00 7.50 3.31
CA VAL A 35 -7.71 6.80 3.25
C VAL A 35 -7.04 6.75 4.62
N ILE A 36 -7.02 7.89 5.33
CA ILE A 36 -6.43 7.97 6.68
C ILE A 36 -7.16 7.02 7.63
N GLU A 37 -8.49 7.05 7.63
CA GLU A 37 -9.32 6.17 8.46
C GLU A 37 -9.07 4.69 8.17
N CYS A 38 -8.98 4.32 6.89
CA CYS A 38 -8.67 2.95 6.46
C CYS A 38 -7.31 2.48 7.00
N VAL A 39 -6.27 3.30 6.85
CA VAL A 39 -4.91 2.95 7.31
C VAL A 39 -4.85 2.84 8.84
N VAL A 40 -5.46 3.78 9.57
CA VAL A 40 -5.49 3.74 11.05
C VAL A 40 -6.20 2.48 11.54
N THR A 41 -7.34 2.13 10.93
CA THR A 41 -8.10 0.93 11.30
C THR A 41 -7.28 -0.34 11.10
N LEU A 42 -6.64 -0.51 9.94
CA LEU A 42 -5.78 -1.67 9.65
C LEU A 42 -4.62 -1.81 10.64
N VAL A 43 -4.03 -0.69 11.06
CA VAL A 43 -2.94 -0.69 12.05
C VAL A 43 -3.44 -1.13 13.42
N GLU A 44 -4.59 -0.62 13.86
CA GLU A 44 -5.17 -0.99 15.16
C GLU A 44 -5.62 -2.46 15.18
N GLU A 45 -6.20 -2.96 14.08
CA GLU A 45 -6.53 -4.39 13.95
C GLU A 45 -5.29 -5.28 14.06
N LYS A 46 -4.20 -4.94 13.37
CA LYS A 46 -2.91 -5.66 13.46
C LYS A 46 -2.22 -5.51 14.83
N ARG A 47 -2.53 -4.46 15.61
CA ARG A 47 -2.02 -4.29 16.98
C ARG A 47 -2.83 -5.09 18.00
N ALA A 48 -4.15 -5.18 17.80
CA ALA A 48 -5.05 -5.89 18.68
C ALA A 48 -5.02 -7.41 18.45
N GLY A 49 -4.80 -7.87 17.22
CA GLY A 49 -4.54 -9.26 16.87
C GLY A 49 -3.04 -9.53 16.76
N LYS A 50 -2.48 -10.26 17.73
CA LYS A 50 -1.07 -10.66 17.76
C LYS A 50 -0.67 -11.50 16.54
#